data_AF-A0AAD3H5X2-F1
#
_entry.id   AF-A0AAD3H5X2-F1
#
_cell.length_a   1.000
_cell.length_b   1.000
_cell.length_c   1.000
_cell.angle_alpha   90.00
_cell.angle_beta   90.00
_cell.angle_gamma   90.00
#
_symmetry.space_group_name_H-M   'P 1'
#
loop_
_entity.id
_entity.type
_entity.pdbx_description
1 polymer ?
#
loop_
_entity_poly.entity_id
_entity_poly.type
_entity_poly.pdbx_seq_one_letter_code
_entity_poly.pdbx_strand_id
1 'polypeptide(L)'
;MKASLFLCLTFASIAHAWVSPFGKTPAQIDTKLSMSTSSSSIGAVHGENSCFLPLEQCDNEYYAPRILQIAGMYPGITKEELFAVTSTPAAELGQWSYDFSDPTGPQLGTVALPGRHMIANCEDPCVVIAEHFSLGVPMPDAINEAVDILVIVDRAVKTFAERKFLVLEVPGEGVLIKAFNTKDEIPSGSEILGRVEFVQLPWLPCMQKKKSGFMEDDSVY
;
A
#
# COMPACT_ATOMS: atom_id res chain seq x y z
N MET A 1 -62.01 -25.41 12.12
CA MET A 1 -61.27 -26.60 11.65
C MET A 1 -59.81 -26.42 12.00
N LYS A 2 -59.28 -27.33 12.83
CA LYS A 2 -57.93 -27.32 13.39
C LYS A 2 -56.95 -27.91 12.36
N ALA A 3 -55.80 -27.29 12.19
CA ALA A 3 -54.58 -27.98 11.76
C ALA A 3 -53.37 -27.15 12.23
N SER A 4 -52.86 -27.48 13.40
CA SER A 4 -51.54 -27.08 13.88
C SER A 4 -50.50 -27.97 13.20
N LEU A 5 -49.57 -27.38 12.46
CA LEU A 5 -48.35 -28.05 12.01
C LEU A 5 -47.19 -27.55 12.88
N PHE A 6 -46.81 -28.35 13.87
CA PHE A 6 -45.57 -28.18 14.62
C PHE A 6 -44.43 -28.72 13.75
N LEU A 7 -43.58 -27.82 13.22
CA LEU A 7 -42.33 -28.20 12.57
C LEU A 7 -41.21 -28.12 13.61
N CYS A 8 -40.78 -29.29 14.07
CA CYS A 8 -39.65 -29.48 14.98
C CYS A 8 -38.37 -29.50 14.14
N LEU A 9 -37.60 -28.42 14.14
CA LEU A 9 -36.26 -28.37 13.54
C LEU A 9 -35.23 -28.57 14.65
N THR A 10 -34.64 -29.75 14.63
CA THR A 10 -33.59 -30.23 15.53
C THR A 10 -32.28 -29.50 15.25
N PHE A 11 -31.70 -28.89 16.30
CA PHE A 11 -30.33 -28.38 16.31
C PHE A 11 -29.33 -29.55 16.27
N ALA A 12 -28.62 -29.72 15.16
CA ALA A 12 -27.43 -30.56 15.09
C ALA A 12 -26.21 -29.72 15.48
N SER A 13 -25.76 -29.87 16.73
CA SER A 13 -24.52 -29.29 17.22
C SER A 13 -23.36 -30.16 16.71
N ILE A 14 -22.63 -29.69 15.69
CA ILE A 14 -21.40 -30.35 15.24
C ILE A 14 -20.25 -29.76 16.05
N ALA A 15 -19.96 -30.38 17.19
CA ALA A 15 -18.74 -30.16 17.94
C ALA A 15 -17.54 -30.61 17.11
N HIS A 16 -16.83 -29.65 16.51
CA HIS A 16 -15.51 -29.90 15.94
C HIS A 16 -14.50 -29.91 17.08
N ALA A 17 -14.27 -31.10 17.65
CA ALA A 17 -13.14 -31.36 18.52
C ALA A 17 -11.85 -31.27 17.68
N TRP A 18 -11.12 -30.17 17.79
CA TRP A 18 -9.74 -30.11 17.34
C TRP A 18 -8.88 -30.80 18.40
N VAL A 19 -8.57 -32.06 18.12
CA VAL A 19 -7.53 -32.82 18.81
C VAL A 19 -6.19 -32.19 18.44
N SER A 20 -5.55 -31.54 19.39
CA SER A 20 -4.14 -31.15 19.29
C SER A 20 -3.28 -32.41 19.46
N PRO A 21 -2.47 -32.83 18.47
CA PRO A 21 -1.40 -33.77 18.74
C PRO A 21 -0.22 -33.00 19.32
N PHE A 22 -0.02 -33.13 20.63
CA PHE A 22 1.26 -32.89 21.26
C PHE A 22 2.34 -33.79 20.62
N GLY A 23 3.52 -33.21 20.39
CA GLY A 23 4.78 -33.96 20.37
C GLY A 23 5.22 -34.51 19.03
N LYS A 24 5.79 -33.66 18.18
CA LYS A 24 6.89 -34.08 17.31
C LYS A 24 8.10 -33.23 17.63
N THR A 25 9.13 -33.88 18.17
CA THR A 25 10.51 -33.42 18.27
C THR A 25 10.90 -32.71 16.97
N PRO A 26 11.60 -31.56 16.98
CA PRO A 26 12.11 -30.99 15.75
C PRO A 26 13.11 -32.00 15.17
N ALA A 27 12.70 -32.72 14.13
CA ALA A 27 13.63 -33.42 13.28
C ALA A 27 14.52 -32.33 12.68
N GLN A 28 15.80 -32.32 13.03
CA GLN A 28 16.81 -31.60 12.28
C GLN A 28 16.73 -32.12 10.85
N ILE A 29 16.09 -31.33 9.98
CA ILE A 29 16.21 -31.52 8.54
C ILE A 29 17.63 -31.06 8.22
N ASP A 30 18.58 -31.99 8.31
CA ASP A 30 19.89 -31.86 7.71
C ASP A 30 19.69 -31.90 6.18
N THR A 31 19.29 -30.78 5.60
CA THR A 31 19.40 -30.55 4.16
C THR A 31 20.88 -30.48 3.81
N LYS A 32 21.54 -31.63 3.69
CA LYS A 32 22.81 -31.74 2.97
C LYS A 32 22.51 -31.48 1.49
N LEU A 33 22.57 -30.21 1.11
CA LEU A 33 22.64 -29.77 -0.27
C LEU A 33 23.92 -30.34 -0.89
N SER A 34 23.80 -31.47 -1.57
CA SER A 34 24.86 -32.01 -2.42
C SER A 34 24.88 -31.18 -3.71
N MET A 35 25.86 -30.28 -3.82
CA MET A 35 26.11 -29.57 -5.07
C MET A 35 26.80 -30.52 -6.06
N SER A 36 26.11 -30.87 -7.15
CA SER A 36 26.70 -31.58 -8.28
C SER A 36 27.52 -30.60 -9.13
N THR A 37 28.84 -30.80 -9.20
CA THR A 37 29.73 -30.01 -10.03
C THR A 37 29.56 -30.40 -11.51
N SER A 38 28.77 -29.64 -12.27
CA SER A 38 28.68 -29.81 -13.72
C SER A 38 29.90 -29.19 -14.39
N SER A 39 30.73 -30.00 -15.02
CA SER A 39 32.05 -29.64 -15.57
C SER A 39 32.03 -28.82 -16.89
N SER A 40 30.98 -28.04 -17.15
CA SER A 40 30.87 -27.23 -18.37
C SER A 40 30.44 -25.78 -18.15
N SER A 41 30.41 -25.28 -16.90
CA SER A 41 30.10 -23.88 -16.63
C SER A 41 31.34 -23.00 -16.82
N ILE A 42 31.18 -21.90 -17.54
CA ILE A 42 32.17 -20.80 -17.51
C ILE A 42 32.04 -20.11 -16.15
N GLY A 43 33.12 -20.12 -15.35
CA GLY A 43 33.16 -19.49 -14.02
C GLY A 43 32.78 -20.42 -12.86
N ALA A 44 32.81 -19.87 -11.64
CA ALA A 44 32.43 -20.55 -10.40
C ALA A 44 30.99 -20.17 -10.00
N VAL A 45 30.21 -21.12 -9.51
CA VAL A 45 28.88 -20.83 -8.92
C VAL A 45 28.97 -20.60 -7.40
N HIS A 46 27.88 -20.14 -6.77
CA HIS A 46 27.81 -19.98 -5.31
C HIS A 46 28.27 -21.27 -4.60
N GLY A 47 29.26 -21.17 -3.72
CA GLY A 47 29.83 -22.30 -2.98
C GLY A 47 31.03 -22.96 -3.65
N GLU A 48 31.32 -22.69 -4.93
CA GLU A 48 32.53 -23.15 -5.60
C GLU A 48 33.68 -22.16 -5.41
N ASN A 49 34.91 -22.67 -5.29
CA ASN A 49 36.13 -21.85 -5.19
C ASN A 49 36.08 -20.77 -4.09
N SER A 50 35.34 -21.02 -3.01
CA SER A 50 35.09 -20.04 -1.94
C SER A 50 34.41 -18.74 -2.43
N CYS A 51 33.70 -18.78 -3.55
CA CYS A 51 32.89 -17.69 -4.07
C CYS A 51 31.45 -17.82 -3.57
N PHE A 52 30.96 -16.82 -2.84
CA PHE A 52 29.59 -16.81 -2.32
C PHE A 52 28.85 -15.57 -2.79
N LEU A 53 27.64 -15.76 -3.33
CA LEU A 53 26.71 -14.67 -3.59
C LEU A 53 26.34 -13.95 -2.27
N PRO A 54 26.26 -12.61 -2.26
CA PRO A 54 25.62 -11.90 -1.16
C PRO A 54 24.12 -12.22 -1.20
N LEU A 55 23.60 -12.78 -0.11
CA LEU A 55 22.20 -13.17 0.01
C LEU A 55 21.56 -12.36 1.14
N GLU A 56 20.38 -11.82 0.87
CA GLU A 56 19.49 -11.24 1.85
C GLU A 56 18.13 -11.91 1.67
N GLN A 57 17.53 -12.35 2.77
CA GLN A 57 16.21 -12.96 2.78
C GLN A 57 15.25 -11.97 3.43
N CYS A 58 14.08 -11.76 2.81
CA CYS A 58 13.01 -10.98 3.43
C CYS A 58 12.54 -11.63 4.73
N ASP A 59 12.32 -10.82 5.76
CA ASP A 59 11.69 -11.27 7.00
C ASP A 59 10.26 -11.78 6.73
N ASN A 60 9.77 -12.71 7.54
CA ASN A 60 8.40 -13.25 7.41
C ASN A 60 7.29 -12.20 7.63
N GLU A 61 7.61 -11.09 8.29
CA GLU A 61 6.71 -9.95 8.52
C GLU A 61 7.02 -8.76 7.60
N TYR A 62 7.89 -8.96 6.60
CA TYR A 62 8.28 -7.93 5.66
C TYR A 62 7.09 -7.53 4.78
N TYR A 63 6.76 -6.24 4.82
CA TYR A 63 5.91 -5.62 3.81
C TYR A 63 6.78 -5.27 2.61
N ALA A 64 6.52 -5.88 1.46
CA ALA A 64 7.16 -5.45 0.22
C ALA A 64 6.73 -4.01 -0.16
N PRO A 65 7.66 -3.21 -0.73
CA PRO A 65 7.32 -2.02 -1.46
C PRO A 65 6.22 -2.29 -2.48
N ARG A 66 5.32 -1.33 -2.66
CA ARG A 66 4.28 -1.40 -3.70
C ARG A 66 4.56 -0.38 -4.78
N ILE A 67 4.52 -0.84 -6.02
CA ILE A 67 4.58 0.01 -7.21
C ILE A 67 3.13 0.34 -7.58
N LEU A 68 2.77 1.62 -7.54
CA LEU A 68 1.42 2.09 -7.84
C LEU A 68 1.42 2.99 -9.06
N GLN A 69 0.35 2.91 -9.84
CA GLN A 69 0.13 3.80 -10.99
C GLN A 69 -0.41 5.16 -10.53
N ILE A 70 0.09 6.21 -11.17
CA ILE A 70 -0.32 7.59 -10.96
C ILE A 70 -1.47 7.87 -11.93
N ALA A 71 -2.65 8.13 -11.38
CA ALA A 71 -3.86 8.38 -12.15
C ALA A 71 -3.89 9.77 -12.78
N GLY A 72 -3.40 10.79 -12.05
CA GLY A 72 -3.44 12.16 -12.52
C GLY A 72 -3.03 13.16 -11.43
N MET A 73 -3.34 14.42 -11.69
CA MET A 73 -2.98 15.57 -10.84
C MET A 73 -4.23 16.22 -10.25
N TYR A 74 -4.18 16.57 -8.97
CA TYR A 74 -5.21 17.28 -8.24
C TYR A 74 -4.72 18.69 -7.85
N PRO A 75 -5.54 19.74 -8.02
CA PRO A 75 -6.92 19.73 -8.52
C PRO A 75 -7.01 19.51 -10.04
N GLY A 76 -8.17 19.04 -10.52
CA GLY A 76 -8.47 18.93 -11.96
C GLY A 76 -8.52 17.50 -12.52
N ILE A 77 -8.11 16.49 -11.76
CA ILE A 77 -8.31 15.08 -12.15
C ILE A 77 -9.78 14.76 -12.38
N THR A 78 -10.06 13.97 -13.41
CA THR A 78 -11.40 13.47 -13.74
C THR A 78 -11.66 12.10 -13.13
N LYS A 79 -12.94 11.73 -12.98
CA LYS A 79 -13.32 10.36 -12.59
C LYS A 79 -12.75 9.34 -13.57
N GLU A 80 -12.77 9.64 -14.86
CA GLU A 80 -12.28 8.77 -15.92
C GLU A 80 -10.78 8.49 -15.76
N GLU A 81 -9.96 9.51 -15.52
CA GLU A 81 -8.53 9.36 -15.25
C GLU A 81 -8.26 8.54 -13.98
N LEU A 82 -9.02 8.81 -12.91
CA LEU A 82 -8.90 8.08 -11.64
C LEU A 82 -9.12 6.58 -11.81
N PHE A 83 -10.04 6.17 -12.68
CA PHE A 83 -10.38 4.77 -12.94
C PHE A 83 -9.69 4.17 -14.16
N ALA A 84 -8.98 4.96 -14.97
CA ALA A 84 -8.25 4.45 -16.13
C ALA A 84 -7.05 3.58 -15.74
N VAL A 85 -6.42 3.89 -14.59
CA VAL A 85 -5.25 3.14 -14.11
C VAL A 85 -5.62 1.81 -13.45
N THR A 86 -4.70 0.85 -13.52
CA THR A 86 -4.83 -0.46 -12.89
C THR A 86 -4.05 -0.54 -11.58
N SER A 87 -4.45 -1.46 -10.72
CA SER A 87 -3.74 -1.78 -9.48
C SER A 87 -3.39 -3.27 -9.45
N THR A 88 -2.24 -3.60 -8.88
CA THR A 88 -1.80 -4.98 -8.63
C THR A 88 -2.00 -5.31 -7.15
N PRO A 89 -2.43 -6.53 -6.78
CA PRO A 89 -2.55 -6.92 -5.37
C PRO A 89 -1.24 -6.77 -4.59
N ALA A 90 -1.33 -6.54 -3.29
CA ALA A 90 -0.15 -6.55 -2.43
C ALA A 90 0.50 -7.95 -2.43
N ALA A 91 1.84 -7.99 -2.34
CA ALA A 91 2.54 -9.24 -2.10
C ALA A 91 2.19 -9.80 -0.72
N GLU A 92 2.22 -11.14 -0.60
CA GLU A 92 2.15 -11.80 0.70
C GLU A 92 3.35 -11.39 1.58
N LEU A 93 3.19 -11.43 2.90
CA LEU A 93 4.27 -11.05 3.83
C LEU A 93 5.51 -11.93 3.62
N GLY A 94 6.69 -11.30 3.62
CA GLY A 94 7.96 -11.97 3.33
C GLY A 94 8.17 -12.33 1.86
N GLN A 95 7.26 -11.95 0.96
CA GLN A 95 7.40 -12.09 -0.49
C GLN A 95 7.55 -10.71 -1.14
N TRP A 96 7.84 -10.69 -2.44
CA TRP A 96 7.79 -9.49 -3.28
C TRP A 96 6.84 -9.68 -4.45
N SER A 97 6.48 -8.57 -5.10
CA SER A 97 5.69 -8.56 -6.33
C SER A 97 6.50 -7.96 -7.46
N TYR A 98 6.13 -8.31 -8.69
CA TYR A 98 6.67 -7.72 -9.90
C TYR A 98 5.62 -6.78 -10.49
N ASP A 99 6.05 -5.59 -10.91
CA ASP A 99 5.27 -4.71 -11.77
C ASP A 99 5.93 -4.66 -13.15
N PHE A 100 5.12 -4.85 -14.18
CA PHE A 100 5.55 -4.71 -15.56
C PHE A 100 4.83 -3.52 -16.16
N SER A 101 5.46 -2.35 -16.03
CA SER A 101 4.85 -1.09 -16.44
C SER A 101 4.60 -1.09 -17.96
N ASP A 102 3.37 -0.76 -18.36
CA ASP A 102 2.99 -0.60 -19.76
C ASP A 102 3.26 0.85 -20.20
N PRO A 103 4.25 1.12 -21.06
CA PRO A 103 4.56 2.49 -21.50
C PRO A 103 3.45 3.12 -22.33
N THR A 104 2.50 2.32 -22.84
CA THR A 104 1.32 2.79 -23.60
C THR A 104 0.05 2.85 -22.76
N GLY A 105 0.15 2.50 -21.47
CA GLY A 105 -0.96 2.51 -20.55
C GLY A 105 -1.45 3.93 -20.22
N PRO A 106 -2.66 4.05 -19.65
CA PRO A 106 -3.30 5.33 -19.38
C PRO A 106 -2.70 6.08 -18.18
N GLN A 107 -1.79 5.47 -17.44
CA GLN A 107 -1.16 6.09 -16.26
C GLN A 107 -0.23 7.25 -16.65
N LEU A 108 -0.21 8.30 -15.83
CA LEU A 108 0.76 9.38 -15.95
C LEU A 108 2.19 8.90 -15.65
N GLY A 109 2.30 7.88 -14.80
CA GLY A 109 3.55 7.26 -14.39
C GLY A 109 3.33 6.21 -13.32
N THR A 110 4.42 5.75 -12.71
CA THR A 110 4.41 4.79 -11.61
C THR A 110 5.32 5.27 -10.50
N VAL A 111 4.96 4.99 -9.24
CA VAL A 111 5.79 5.31 -8.08
C VAL A 111 5.95 4.10 -7.18
N ALA A 112 7.18 3.88 -6.72
CA ALA A 112 7.49 2.90 -5.70
C ALA A 112 7.26 3.51 -4.31
N LEU A 113 6.37 2.92 -3.54
CA LEU A 113 6.09 3.30 -2.17
C LEU A 113 6.71 2.31 -1.19
N PRO A 114 7.22 2.78 -0.04
CA PRO A 114 7.79 1.90 0.97
C PRO A 114 6.76 0.89 1.47
N GLY A 115 7.23 -0.30 1.80
CA GLY A 115 6.42 -1.35 2.40
C GLY A 115 5.83 -0.89 3.74
N ARG A 116 4.54 -0.58 3.76
CA ARG A 116 3.80 -0.16 4.95
C ARG A 116 2.49 -0.90 5.03
N HIS A 117 2.11 -1.31 6.24
CA HIS A 117 0.83 -1.97 6.51
C HIS A 117 -0.38 -1.26 5.89
N MET A 118 -0.48 0.07 6.02
CA MET A 118 -1.59 0.84 5.45
C MET A 118 -1.69 0.75 3.92
N ILE A 119 -0.56 0.73 3.22
CA ILE A 119 -0.52 0.64 1.75
C ILE A 119 -0.73 -0.82 1.31
N ALA A 120 -0.18 -1.78 2.05
CA ALA A 120 -0.37 -3.21 1.79
C ALA A 120 -1.84 -3.63 1.90
N ASN A 121 -2.61 -3.02 2.80
CA ASN A 121 -4.02 -3.32 3.00
C ASN A 121 -4.98 -2.60 2.06
N CYS A 122 -4.49 -1.73 1.17
CA CYS A 122 -5.33 -1.13 0.15
C CYS A 122 -5.70 -2.19 -0.89
N GLU A 123 -7.00 -2.38 -1.14
CA GLU A 123 -7.50 -3.38 -2.09
C GLU A 123 -7.34 -2.90 -3.53
N ASP A 124 -7.73 -1.66 -3.83
CA ASP A 124 -7.59 -1.06 -5.16
C ASP A 124 -6.90 0.31 -5.10
N PRO A 125 -5.59 0.35 -4.79
CA PRO A 125 -4.86 1.61 -4.63
C PRO A 125 -4.44 2.23 -5.95
N CYS A 126 -4.58 3.55 -6.05
CA CYS A 126 -3.94 4.38 -7.05
C CYS A 126 -3.30 5.63 -6.41
N VAL A 127 -2.43 6.32 -7.15
CA VAL A 127 -1.79 7.55 -6.69
C VAL A 127 -2.35 8.76 -7.45
N VAL A 128 -2.62 9.84 -6.71
CA VAL A 128 -2.91 11.16 -7.25
C VAL A 128 -1.79 12.10 -6.79
N ILE A 129 -1.19 12.85 -7.72
CA ILE A 129 -0.26 13.93 -7.36
C ILE A 129 -1.09 15.15 -6.97
N ALA A 130 -0.83 15.75 -5.83
CA ALA A 130 -1.53 16.97 -5.42
C ALA A 130 -0.55 18.04 -4.98
N GLU A 131 -0.90 19.31 -5.16
CA GLU A 131 -0.21 20.40 -4.47
C GLU A 131 -0.60 20.40 -2.98
N HIS A 132 0.38 20.57 -2.09
CA HIS A 132 0.13 20.52 -0.64
C HIS A 132 -0.93 21.52 -0.17
N PHE A 133 -0.94 22.75 -0.69
CA PHE A 133 -1.90 23.78 -0.29
C PHE A 133 -3.32 23.46 -0.76
N SER A 134 -3.47 22.76 -1.90
CA SER A 134 -4.78 22.33 -2.42
C SER A 134 -5.47 21.33 -1.50
N LEU A 135 -4.71 20.65 -0.64
CA LEU A 135 -5.18 19.75 0.41
C LEU A 135 -5.03 20.32 1.83
N GLY A 136 -4.55 21.55 1.97
CA GLY A 136 -4.30 22.19 3.26
C GLY A 136 -3.23 21.47 4.09
N VAL A 137 -2.29 20.76 3.45
CA VAL A 137 -1.16 20.12 4.13
C VAL A 137 -0.16 21.21 4.50
N PRO A 138 0.09 21.47 5.79
CA PRO A 138 0.98 22.55 6.20
C PRO A 138 2.43 22.23 5.82
N MET A 139 3.14 23.23 5.32
CA MET A 139 4.58 23.17 5.05
C MET A 139 5.33 24.15 5.98
N PRO A 140 6.60 23.86 6.32
CA PRO A 140 7.47 24.83 6.98
C PRO A 140 7.48 26.19 6.27
N ASP A 141 7.50 27.29 7.03
CA ASP A 141 7.50 28.68 6.51
C ASP A 141 8.64 29.00 5.52
N ALA A 142 9.71 28.20 5.55
CA ALA A 142 10.82 28.32 4.61
C ALA A 142 10.45 27.89 3.17
N ILE A 143 9.34 27.17 2.99
CA ILE A 143 8.83 26.71 1.70
C ILE A 143 7.74 27.68 1.26
N ASN A 144 8.06 28.49 0.26
CA ASN A 144 7.13 29.45 -0.33
C ASN A 144 6.54 28.96 -1.66
N GLU A 145 6.96 27.80 -2.14
CA GLU A 145 6.58 27.24 -3.44
C GLU A 145 5.66 26.03 -3.28
N ALA A 146 4.90 25.75 -4.35
CA ALA A 146 4.07 24.57 -4.44
C ALA A 146 4.93 23.30 -4.34
N VAL A 147 4.69 22.50 -3.31
CA VAL A 147 5.25 21.14 -3.18
C VAL A 147 4.21 20.12 -3.63
N ASP A 148 4.61 19.30 -4.60
CA ASP A 148 3.88 18.09 -5.01
C ASP A 148 3.97 17.01 -3.93
N ILE A 149 2.83 16.45 -3.58
CA ILE A 149 2.68 15.36 -2.62
C ILE A 149 1.95 14.19 -3.28
N LEU A 150 2.30 12.97 -2.86
CA LEU A 150 1.65 11.76 -3.34
C LEU A 150 0.47 11.43 -2.44
N VAL A 151 -0.71 11.32 -3.02
CA VAL A 151 -1.95 10.95 -2.32
C VAL A 151 -2.32 9.54 -2.76
N ILE A 152 -2.29 8.60 -1.80
CA ILE A 152 -2.65 7.21 -2.04
C ILE A 152 -4.16 7.09 -1.76
N VAL A 153 -4.91 6.70 -2.78
CA VAL A 153 -6.36 6.54 -2.74
C VAL A 153 -6.67 5.05 -2.90
N ASP A 154 -7.46 4.49 -1.98
CA ASP A 154 -8.08 3.18 -2.18
C ASP A 154 -9.48 3.36 -2.79
N ARG A 155 -9.62 2.97 -4.05
CA ARG A 155 -10.86 3.08 -4.83
C ARG A 155 -11.90 2.02 -4.45
N ALA A 156 -11.50 0.97 -3.74
CA ALA A 156 -12.44 -0.04 -3.24
C ALA A 156 -13.30 0.52 -2.10
N VAL A 157 -12.81 1.52 -1.36
CA VAL A 157 -13.49 2.10 -0.20
C VAL A 157 -14.45 3.22 -0.62
N LYS A 158 -15.70 2.85 -0.91
CA LYS A 158 -16.75 3.77 -1.39
C LYS A 158 -17.79 4.18 -0.34
N THR A 159 -17.51 3.90 0.93
CA THR A 159 -18.42 4.22 2.04
C THR A 159 -17.94 5.45 2.80
N PHE A 160 -18.89 6.26 3.27
CA PHE A 160 -18.58 7.38 4.15
C PHE A 160 -17.89 6.91 5.44
N ALA A 161 -16.87 7.66 5.87
CA ALA A 161 -16.22 7.49 7.15
C ALA A 161 -15.88 8.88 7.72
N GLU A 162 -16.27 9.13 8.97
CA GLU A 162 -15.99 10.39 9.66
C GLU A 162 -14.48 10.60 9.84
N ARG A 163 -14.03 11.86 9.77
CA ARG A 163 -12.62 12.25 9.96
C ARG A 163 -11.66 11.55 9.01
N LYS A 164 -12.14 11.16 7.84
CA LYS A 164 -11.34 10.59 6.74
C LYS A 164 -11.53 11.46 5.49
N PHE A 165 -10.45 11.62 4.74
CA PHE A 165 -10.51 12.29 3.44
C PHE A 165 -11.07 11.31 2.42
N LEU A 166 -12.12 11.74 1.73
CA LEU A 166 -12.81 11.01 0.68
C LEU A 166 -12.50 11.65 -0.66
N VAL A 167 -12.42 10.83 -1.70
CA VAL A 167 -12.39 11.28 -3.09
C VAL A 167 -13.81 11.23 -3.61
N LEU A 168 -14.37 12.37 -4.01
CA LEU A 168 -15.76 12.53 -4.40
C LEU A 168 -15.85 13.04 -5.83
N GLU A 169 -16.76 12.49 -6.63
CA GLU A 169 -17.28 13.19 -7.81
C GLU A 169 -18.45 14.09 -7.36
N VAL A 170 -18.33 15.40 -7.56
CA VAL A 170 -19.37 16.36 -7.19
C VAL A 170 -19.98 16.98 -8.45
N PRO A 171 -21.31 16.88 -8.66
CA PRO A 171 -21.96 17.40 -9.86
C PRO A 171 -21.67 18.90 -10.07
N GLY A 172 -21.03 19.23 -11.20
CA GLY A 172 -20.68 20.60 -11.57
C GLY A 172 -19.36 21.13 -10.99
N GLU A 173 -18.73 20.40 -10.07
CA GLU A 173 -17.42 20.75 -9.48
C GLU A 173 -16.31 19.76 -9.86
N GLY A 174 -16.66 18.53 -10.26
CA GLY A 174 -15.71 17.48 -10.62
C GLY A 174 -15.19 16.71 -9.41
N VAL A 175 -13.97 16.16 -9.53
CA VAL A 175 -13.36 15.36 -8.45
C VAL A 175 -12.80 16.27 -7.35
N LEU A 176 -13.26 16.06 -6.11
CA LEU A 176 -12.80 16.75 -4.91
C LEU A 176 -12.22 15.77 -3.88
N ILE A 177 -11.21 16.24 -3.13
CA ILE A 177 -10.65 15.51 -1.99
C ILE A 177 -10.96 16.30 -0.71
N LYS A 178 -11.90 15.81 0.10
CA LYS A 178 -12.37 16.49 1.31
C LYS A 178 -12.75 15.52 2.42
N ALA A 179 -12.67 15.99 3.66
CA ALA A 179 -13.19 15.28 4.84
C ALA A 179 -14.46 15.98 5.33
N PHE A 180 -15.40 15.19 5.84
CA PHE A 180 -16.68 15.67 6.36
C PHE A 180 -16.88 15.10 7.77
N ASN A 181 -17.51 15.88 8.64
CA ASN A 181 -17.81 15.43 10.00
C ASN A 181 -19.01 14.50 10.01
N THR A 182 -19.99 14.76 9.15
CA THR A 182 -21.21 13.95 9.02
C THR A 182 -21.51 13.68 7.55
N LYS A 183 -22.26 12.61 7.27
CA LYS A 183 -22.63 12.23 5.90
C LYS A 183 -23.50 13.30 5.23
N ASP A 184 -24.30 14.03 6.00
CA ASP A 184 -25.24 15.04 5.49
C ASP A 184 -24.52 16.30 4.97
N GLU A 185 -23.24 16.49 5.30
CA GLU A 185 -22.40 17.56 4.74
C GLU A 185 -21.93 17.26 3.30
N ILE A 186 -22.03 16.01 2.83
CA ILE A 186 -21.66 15.65 1.46
C ILE A 186 -22.69 16.27 0.50
N PRO A 187 -22.26 17.02 -0.54
CA PRO A 187 -23.17 17.61 -1.51
C PRO A 187 -24.13 16.56 -2.12
N SER A 188 -25.37 16.98 -2.32
CA SER A 188 -26.40 16.09 -2.87
C SER A 188 -26.04 15.65 -4.29
N GLY A 189 -26.13 14.35 -4.55
CA GLY A 189 -25.78 13.76 -5.85
C GLY A 189 -24.30 13.44 -6.01
N SER A 190 -23.46 13.66 -4.99
CA SER A 190 -22.05 13.25 -5.03
C SER A 190 -21.87 11.75 -4.90
N GLU A 191 -20.82 11.23 -5.55
CA GLU A 191 -20.41 9.83 -5.49
C GLU A 191 -19.04 9.71 -4.80
N ILE A 192 -18.91 8.81 -3.82
CA ILE A 192 -17.61 8.48 -3.23
C ILE A 192 -16.86 7.54 -4.18
N LEU A 193 -15.77 8.04 -4.75
CA LEU A 193 -14.91 7.31 -5.67
C LEU A 193 -13.84 6.49 -4.94
N GLY A 194 -13.47 6.89 -3.72
CA GLY A 194 -12.49 6.21 -2.90
C GLY A 194 -12.18 6.94 -1.61
N ARG A 195 -11.20 6.44 -0.85
CA ARG A 195 -10.71 7.05 0.39
C ARG A 195 -9.21 7.28 0.33
N VAL A 196 -8.73 8.41 0.85
CA VAL A 196 -7.30 8.67 1.02
C VAL A 196 -6.78 7.85 2.20
N GLU A 197 -5.83 6.96 1.96
CA GLU A 197 -5.22 6.10 2.98
C GLU A 197 -3.88 6.63 3.48
N PHE A 198 -3.11 7.27 2.59
CA PHE A 198 -1.79 7.78 2.92
C PHE A 198 -1.43 8.99 2.08
N VAL A 199 -0.62 9.88 2.65
CA VAL A 199 -0.02 11.01 1.93
C VAL A 199 1.49 10.98 2.17
N GLN A 200 2.28 11.01 1.10
CA GLN A 200 3.72 11.05 1.17
C GLN A 200 4.24 12.39 0.67
N LEU A 201 5.01 13.06 1.52
CA LEU A 201 5.74 14.27 1.15
C LEU A 201 7.13 13.88 0.62
N PRO A 202 7.68 14.63 -0.35
CA PRO A 202 9.08 14.51 -0.70
C PRO A 202 9.96 14.95 0.47
N TRP A 203 11.22 14.49 0.48
CA TRP A 203 12.19 15.07 1.39
C TRP A 203 12.54 16.49 0.91
N LEU A 204 12.47 17.45 1.83
CA LEU A 204 12.85 18.83 1.59
C LEU A 204 14.03 19.20 2.50
N PRO A 205 15.05 19.94 2.02
CA PRO A 205 16.23 20.28 2.82
C PRO A 205 15.91 20.97 4.15
N CYS A 206 14.87 21.80 4.20
CA CYS A 206 14.41 22.48 5.42
C CYS A 206 13.70 21.55 6.42
N MET A 207 13.32 20.33 6.01
CA MET A 207 12.72 19.29 6.86
C MET A 207 13.78 18.37 7.47
N GLN A 208 15.08 18.70 7.36
CA GLN A 208 16.12 17.99 8.09
C GLN A 208 15.75 17.91 9.57
N LYS A 209 15.79 16.69 10.11
CA LYS A 209 15.71 16.48 11.56
C LYS A 209 16.86 17.27 12.19
N LYS A 210 16.55 18.39 12.85
CA LYS A 210 17.54 19.12 13.65
C LYS A 210 18.00 18.17 14.77
N LYS A 211 19.22 17.65 14.60
CA LYS A 211 19.91 16.75 15.52
C LYS A 211 20.34 17.55 16.75
N SER A 212 20.09 17.04 17.93
CA SER A 212 21.23 16.85 18.82
C SER A 212 21.63 15.36 18.70
N GLY A 213 22.91 15.03 18.62
CA GLY A 213 24.05 15.94 18.57
C GLY A 213 25.36 15.17 18.72
N PHE A 214 26.19 15.16 17.67
CA PHE A 214 27.55 15.62 17.85
C PHE A 214 27.85 16.63 16.75
N MET A 215 28.49 17.69 17.21
CA MET A 215 28.42 19.08 16.76
C MET A 215 29.82 19.54 16.34
N GLU A 216 30.65 18.62 15.84
CA GLU A 216 32.07 18.90 15.58
C GLU A 216 32.28 19.51 14.19
N ASP A 217 31.36 19.26 13.24
CA ASP A 217 31.43 19.76 11.86
C ASP A 217 30.51 20.96 11.58
N ASP A 218 29.74 21.43 12.57
CA ASP A 218 28.92 22.65 12.43
C ASP A 218 29.77 23.93 12.65
N SER A 219 31.02 23.91 12.18
CA SER A 219 31.80 25.13 11.97
C SER A 219 31.70 25.54 10.52
N VAL A 220 30.83 26.52 10.23
CA VAL A 220 31.11 27.44 9.14
C VAL A 220 31.08 28.84 9.76
N TYR A 221 32.28 29.39 9.85
CA TYR A 221 32.57 30.79 10.19
C TYR A 221 31.73 31.78 9.36
#